data_AF-A0A3S0EQM3-F1
#
_entry.id   AF-A0A3S0EQM3-F1
#
_cell.length_a   1.000
_cell.length_b   1.000
_cell.length_c   1.000
_cell.angle_alpha   90.00
_cell.angle_beta   90.00
_cell.angle_gamma   90.00
#
_symmetry.space_group_name_H-M   'P 1'
#
loop_
_entity.id
_entity.type
_entity.pdbx_description
1 polymer ?
#
loop_
_entity_poly.entity_id
_entity_poly.type
_entity_poly.pdbx_seq_one_letter_code
_entity_poly.pdbx_strand_id
1 'polypeptide(L)' 'MRTFDLIEYQRDARSRKQPRELFALWEEVCHHYDRGLIGQYDLDEMKAVIWPNLHALSVLKSTIDHSFRTAA' A
#
# COMPACT_ATOMS: atom_id res chain seq x y z
N MET A 1 10.37 10.59 -15.48
CA MET A 1 9.35 10.35 -14.44
C MET A 1 8.09 9.90 -15.14
N ARG A 2 7.44 8.82 -14.68
CA ARG A 2 6.09 8.46 -15.14
C ARG A 2 5.11 9.51 -14.62
N THR A 3 4.15 9.90 -15.45
CA THR A 3 2.98 10.68 -15.03
C THR A 3 2.17 9.84 -14.06
N PHE A 4 1.64 10.45 -13.00
CA PHE A 4 0.74 9.76 -12.08
C PHE A 4 -0.59 9.46 -12.79
N ASP A 5 -1.00 8.20 -12.76
CA ASP A 5 -2.32 7.76 -13.20
C ASP A 5 -2.96 6.99 -12.05
N LEU A 6 -4.06 7.54 -11.50
CA LEU A 6 -4.69 6.97 -10.31
C LEU A 6 -5.13 5.52 -10.54
N ILE A 7 -5.68 5.21 -11.72
CA ILE A 7 -6.23 3.88 -12.01
C ILE A 7 -5.10 2.85 -12.14
N GLU A 8 -4.01 3.20 -12.82
CA GLU A 8 -2.83 2.33 -12.91
C GLU A 8 -2.20 2.09 -11.54
N TYR A 9 -2.03 3.14 -10.73
CA TYR A 9 -1.46 3.02 -9.38
C TYR A 9 -2.35 2.19 -8.46
N GLN A 10 -3.67 2.36 -8.53
CA GLN A 10 -4.59 1.52 -7.77
C GLN A 10 -4.56 0.06 -8.23
N ARG A 11 -4.43 -0.21 -9.54
CA ARG A 11 -4.29 -1.58 -10.05
C ARG A 11 -2.98 -2.22 -9.58
N ASP A 12 -1.90 -1.47 -9.62
CA ASP A 12 -0.59 -1.90 -9.11
C ASP A 12 -0.67 -2.20 -7.59
N ALA A 13 -1.23 -1.28 -6.80
CA ALA A 13 -1.45 -1.47 -5.36
C ALA A 13 -2.23 -2.76 -5.02
N ARG A 14 -3.28 -3.08 -5.80
CA ARG A 14 -4.07 -4.31 -5.63
C ARG A 14 -3.32 -5.58 -6.05
N SER A 15 -2.28 -5.47 -6.87
CA SER A 15 -1.49 -6.61 -7.34
C SER A 15 -0.31 -6.97 -6.43
N ARG A 16 0.19 -6.00 -5.65
CA ARG A 16 1.33 -6.17 -4.74
C ARG A 16 0.95 -7.04 -3.54
N LYS A 17 1.79 -8.04 -3.26
CA LYS A 17 1.54 -9.04 -2.19
C LYS A 17 2.47 -8.86 -1.00
N GLN A 18 3.51 -8.04 -1.14
CA GLN A 18 4.47 -7.81 -0.07
C GLN A 18 4.25 -6.43 0.58
N PRO A 19 4.26 -6.35 1.92
CA PRO A 19 4.15 -5.06 2.61
C PRO A 19 5.19 -4.04 2.14
N ARG A 20 6.44 -4.49 1.91
CA ARG A 20 7.53 -3.62 1.45
C ARG A 20 7.22 -2.97 0.09
N GLU A 21 6.62 -3.72 -0.83
CA GLU A 21 6.22 -3.19 -2.13
C GLU A 21 5.10 -2.16 -1.97
N LEU A 22 4.11 -2.42 -1.10
CA LEU A 22 3.04 -1.45 -0.81
C LEU A 22 3.58 -0.17 -0.16
N PHE A 23 4.57 -0.29 0.73
CA PHE A 23 5.25 0.86 1.33
C PHE A 23 5.99 1.70 0.28
N ALA A 24 6.77 1.06 -0.59
CA ALA A 24 7.49 1.77 -1.65
C ALA A 24 6.52 2.50 -2.61
N LEU A 25 5.36 1.88 -2.91
CA LEU A 25 4.32 2.53 -3.70
C LEU A 25 3.74 3.75 -2.97
N TRP A 26 3.48 3.63 -1.67
CA TRP A 26 2.97 4.74 -0.87
C TRP A 26 3.95 5.91 -0.81
N GLU A 27 5.26 5.64 -0.63
CA GLU A 27 6.30 6.67 -0.68
C GLU A 27 6.30 7.42 -2.02
N GLU A 28 6.11 6.70 -3.13
CA GLU A 28 5.99 7.31 -4.46
C GLU A 28 4.76 8.22 -4.57
N VAL A 29 3.59 7.79 -4.08
CA VAL A 29 2.36 8.62 -4.05
C VAL A 29 2.60 9.88 -3.21
N CYS A 30 3.18 9.76 -2.02
CA CYS A 30 3.52 10.91 -1.19
C CYS A 30 4.46 11.88 -1.90
N HIS A 31 5.49 11.37 -2.60
CA HIS A 31 6.41 12.21 -3.37
C HIS A 31 5.71 12.98 -4.49
N HIS A 32 4.72 12.38 -5.16
CA HIS A 32 3.91 13.10 -6.16
C HIS A 32 3.05 14.20 -5.50
N TYR A 33 2.47 13.93 -4.33
CA TYR A 33 1.67 14.91 -3.59
C TYR A 33 2.51 16.10 -3.10
N ASP A 34 3.68 15.82 -2.49
CA ASP A 34 4.59 16.85 -1.98
C ASP A 34 5.10 17.78 -3.09
N ARG A 35 5.13 17.28 -4.33
CA ARG A 35 5.50 18.04 -5.53
C ARG A 35 4.33 18.74 -6.21
N GLY A 36 3.12 18.62 -5.67
CA GLY A 36 1.89 19.17 -6.26
C GLY A 36 1.50 18.54 -7.59
N LEU A 37 1.98 17.32 -7.87
CA LEU A 37 1.63 16.59 -9.10
C LEU A 37 0.27 15.89 -9.00
N ILE A 38 -0.20 15.66 -7.78
CA ILE A 38 -1.52 15.09 -7.48
C ILE A 38 -2.21 15.88 -6.38
N GLY A 39 -3.53 15.84 -6.34
CA GLY A 39 -4.32 16.52 -5.33
C GLY A 39 -4.58 15.67 -4.09
N GLN A 40 -5.26 16.28 -3.11
CA GLN A 40 -5.72 15.58 -1.90
C GLN A 40 -6.63 14.40 -2.23
N TYR A 41 -7.48 14.55 -3.24
CA TYR A 41 -8.37 13.49 -3.71
C TYR A 41 -7.61 12.23 -4.13
N ASP A 42 -6.58 12.36 -4.98
CA ASP A 42 -5.79 11.23 -5.46
C ASP A 42 -5.01 10.54 -4.32
N LEU A 43 -4.49 11.34 -3.38
CA LEU A 43 -3.80 10.84 -2.20
C LEU A 43 -4.72 9.99 -1.32
N ASP A 44 -5.94 10.48 -1.07
CA ASP A 44 -6.94 9.79 -0.25
C ASP A 44 -7.43 8.51 -0.92
N GLU A 45 -7.66 8.54 -2.24
CA GLU A 45 -8.01 7.36 -3.04
C GLU A 45 -6.92 6.28 -2.97
N MET A 46 -5.64 6.66 -3.11
CA MET A 46 -4.54 5.72 -2.97
C MET A 46 -4.41 5.15 -1.56
N LYS A 47 -4.60 5.98 -0.54
CA LYS A 47 -4.59 5.55 0.86
C LYS A 47 -5.68 4.51 1.12
N ALA A 48 -6.89 4.74 0.62
CA ALA A 48 -8.02 3.83 0.75
C ALA A 48 -7.77 2.45 0.12
N VAL A 49 -6.89 2.35 -0.88
CA VAL A 49 -6.50 1.08 -1.51
C VAL A 49 -5.33 0.42 -0.80
N ILE A 50 -4.31 1.18 -0.39
CA ILE A 50 -3.08 0.62 0.20
C ILE A 50 -3.28 0.17 1.65
N TRP A 51 -4.00 0.93 2.47
CA TRP A 51 -4.13 0.66 3.90
C TRP A 51 -4.82 -0.68 4.22
N PRO A 52 -5.94 -1.05 3.56
CA PRO A 52 -6.56 -2.35 3.81
C PRO A 52 -5.62 -3.52 3.51
N ASN A 53 -4.82 -3.42 2.44
CA ASN A 53 -3.86 -4.46 2.07
C ASN A 53 -2.74 -4.59 3.10
N LEU A 54 -2.18 -3.47 3.58
CA LEU A 54 -1.18 -3.48 4.66
C LEU A 54 -1.74 -4.07 5.96
N HIS A 55 -2.98 -3.70 6.33
CA HIS A 55 -3.63 -4.23 7.52
C HIS A 55 -3.86 -5.74 7.40
N ALA A 56 -4.41 -6.22 6.28
CA ALA A 56 -4.63 -7.64 6.04
C ALA A 56 -3.33 -8.46 6.10
N LEU A 57 -2.24 -7.95 5.51
CA LEU A 57 -0.93 -8.61 5.55
C LEU A 57 -0.33 -8.62 6.96
N SER A 58 -0.48 -7.52 7.72
CA SER A 58 -0.04 -7.46 9.11
C SER A 58 -0.79 -8.43 10.00
N VAL A 59 -2.12 -8.52 9.83
CA VAL A 59 -2.96 -9.47 10.56
C VAL A 59 -2.58 -10.91 10.22
N LEU A 60 -2.43 -11.23 8.93
CA LEU A 60 -2.04 -12.58 8.49
C LEU A 60 -0.69 -12.98 9.09
N LYS A 61 0.30 -12.08 9.07
CA LYS A 61 1.61 -12.32 9.68
C LYS A 61 1.49 -12.59 11.18
N SER A 62 0.71 -11.78 11.90
CA SER A 62 0.48 -11.96 13.33
C SER A 62 -0.16 -13.32 13.64
N THR A 63 -1.17 -13.72 12.87
CA THR A 63 -1.82 -15.03 13.00
C THR A 63 -0.85 -16.19 12.78
N ILE A 64 0.00 -16.10 11.76
CA ILE A 64 1.03 -17.10 11.47
C ILE A 64 2.03 -17.18 12.63
N ASP A 65 2.58 -16.04 13.05
CA ASP A 65 3.55 -15.98 14.16
C ASP A 65 2.95 -16.52 15.47
N HIS A 66 1.66 -16.28 15.71
CA HIS A 66 0.96 -16.80 16.88
C HIS A 66 0.73 -18.32 16.80
N SER A 67 0.36 -18.83 15.62
CA SER A 67 0.13 -20.26 15.39
C SER A 67 1.40 -21.10 15.57
N PHE A 68 2.56 -20.58 15.16
CA PHE A 68 3.84 -21.25 15.38
C PHE A 68 4.31 -21.21 16.84
N ARG A 69 3.90 -20.20 17.62
CA ARG A 69 4.22 -20.12 19.06
C ARG A 69 3.37 -21.04 19.93
N THR A 70 2.18 -21.40 19.49
CA THR A 70 1.29 -22.33 20.22
C THR A 70 1.54 -23.79 19.89
N ALA A 71 2.25 -24.08 18.79
CA ALA A 71 2.63 -25.42 18.37
C ALA A 71 4.00 -25.90 18.92
N ALA A 72 4.73 -25.04 19.65
CA ALA A 72 6.02 -25.32 20.29
C ALA A 72 5.87 -25.35 21.81
#